data_AF-A0A8B9DKT8-F1
#
_entry.id   AF-A0A8B9DKT8-F1
#
_cell.length_a   1.000
_cell.length_b   1.000
_cell.length_c   1.000
_cell.angle_alpha   90.00
_cell.angle_beta   90.00
_cell.angle_gamma   90.00
#
_symmetry.space_group_name_H-M   'P 1'
#
loop_
_entity.id
_entity.type
_entity.pdbx_description
1 polymer ?
#
loop_
_entity_poly.entity_id
_entity_poly.type
_entity_poly.pdbx_seq_one_letter_code
_entity_poly.pdbx_strand_id
1 'polypeptide(L)'
;MTPVTRQEVLGLYRKIFRIAKKWQSASGQVEETLKEKDYIKKEAKTLFRKNKDVTDPKLIKQCIEECEARIEIGLHYNIPYPRPIHLPPMGLAHKRGRTFQQQEKLRKISKPIYLKSHDEIS
;
A
#
# COMPACT_ATOMS: atom_id res chain seq x y z
N MET A 1 21.15 -8.32 1.07
CA MET A 1 20.76 -6.89 0.98
C MET A 1 22.02 -6.04 0.88
N THR A 2 22.12 -5.16 -0.11
CA THR A 2 23.28 -4.26 -0.24
C THR A 2 23.20 -3.11 0.79
N PRO A 3 24.34 -2.52 1.20
CA PRO A 3 24.33 -1.39 2.14
C PRO A 3 23.56 -0.18 1.59
N VAL A 4 23.61 0.07 0.27
CA VAL A 4 22.88 1.15 -0.40
C VAL A 4 21.37 0.93 -0.28
N THR A 5 20.89 -0.27 -0.63
CA THR A 5 19.47 -0.61 -0.53
C THR A 5 18.97 -0.54 0.92
N ARG A 6 19.82 -0.89 1.90
CA ARG A 6 19.47 -0.75 3.32
C ARG A 6 19.25 0.71 3.72
N GLN A 7 20.10 1.61 3.26
CA GLN A 7 19.97 3.04 3.55
C GLN A 7 18.69 3.62 2.96
N GLU A 8 18.37 3.24 1.73
CA GLU A 8 17.14 3.64 1.04
C GLU A 8 15.88 3.19 1.78
N VAL A 9 15.79 1.90 2.13
CA VAL A 9 14.65 1.34 2.89
C VAL A 9 14.48 2.04 4.24
N LEU A 10 15.57 2.26 4.98
CA LEU A 10 15.50 2.99 6.26
C LEU A 10 15.18 4.48 6.06
N GLY A 11 15.59 5.07 4.93
CA GLY A 11 15.21 6.41 4.52
C GLY A 11 13.69 6.53 4.34
N LEU A 12 13.10 5.60 3.58
CA LEU A 12 11.65 5.50 3.39
C LEU A 12 10.91 5.30 4.72
N TYR A 13 11.38 4.38 5.56
CA TYR A 13 10.78 4.17 6.88
C TYR A 13 10.72 5.46 7.69
N ARG A 14 11.84 6.20 7.79
CA ARG A 14 11.87 7.49 8.50
C ARG A 14 10.97 8.54 7.84
N LYS A 15 10.90 8.58 6.50
CA LYS A 15 10.02 9.49 5.75
C LYS A 15 8.56 9.28 6.16
N ILE A 16 8.09 8.03 6.26
CA ILE A 16 6.73 7.71 6.70
C ILE A 16 6.42 8.25 8.10
N PHE A 17 7.35 8.10 9.05
CA PHE A 17 7.14 8.63 10.41
C PHE A 17 7.12 10.16 10.45
N ARG A 18 7.87 10.83 9.58
CA ARG A 18 7.79 12.30 9.44
C ARG A 18 6.43 12.71 8.85
N ILE A 19 5.93 11.98 7.86
CA ILE A 19 4.59 12.18 7.29
C ILE A 19 3.55 12.00 8.39
N ALA A 20 3.56 10.89 9.11
CA ALA A 20 2.64 10.65 10.22
C ALA A 20 2.71 11.75 11.29
N LYS A 21 3.88 12.33 11.57
CA LYS A 21 3.97 13.45 12.53
C LYS A 21 3.23 14.69 12.02
N LYS A 22 3.41 15.04 10.75
CA LYS A 22 2.84 16.23 10.09
C LYS A 22 1.42 16.02 9.56
N TRP A 23 0.92 14.79 9.57
CA TRP A 23 -0.39 14.44 9.02
C TRP A 23 -1.52 15.24 9.66
N GLN A 24 -2.51 15.61 8.86
CA GLN A 24 -3.73 16.27 9.29
C GLN A 24 -4.88 15.70 8.47
N SER A 25 -5.93 15.24 9.15
CA SER A 25 -7.08 14.68 8.46
C SER A 25 -7.77 15.73 7.63
N ALA A 26 -8.30 15.32 6.47
CA ALA A 26 -9.08 16.19 5.59
C ALA A 26 -10.33 16.77 6.28
N SER A 27 -10.86 16.10 7.30
CA SER A 27 -12.00 16.57 8.08
C SER A 27 -11.65 17.70 9.07
N GLY A 28 -10.36 17.91 9.35
CA GLY A 28 -9.89 18.81 10.40
C GLY A 28 -10.17 18.33 11.83
N GLN A 29 -10.81 17.17 12.01
CA GLN A 29 -11.11 16.63 13.34
C GLN A 29 -9.84 16.06 13.99
N VAL A 30 -9.66 16.40 15.28
CA VAL A 30 -8.50 15.95 16.06
C VAL A 30 -8.52 14.44 16.24
N GLU A 31 -9.68 13.85 16.54
CA GLU A 31 -9.81 12.40 16.72
C GLU A 31 -9.48 11.61 15.46
N GLU A 32 -9.99 12.04 14.31
CA GLU A 32 -9.69 11.39 13.02
C GLU A 32 -8.22 11.55 12.67
N THR A 33 -7.65 12.75 12.86
CA THR A 33 -6.22 12.98 12.69
C THR A 33 -5.38 12.03 13.55
N LEU A 34 -5.76 11.79 14.81
CA LEU A 34 -5.05 10.85 15.68
C LEU A 34 -5.19 9.40 15.19
N LYS A 35 -6.39 8.97 14.79
CA LYS A 35 -6.64 7.62 14.23
C LYS A 35 -5.82 7.37 12.97
N GLU A 36 -5.80 8.34 12.05
CA GLU A 36 -5.06 8.29 10.81
C GLU A 36 -3.55 8.25 11.04
N LYS A 37 -3.03 9.08 11.96
CA LYS A 37 -1.62 9.04 12.37
C LYS A 37 -1.20 7.70 12.91
N ASP A 38 -2.04 7.11 13.76
CA ASP A 38 -1.78 5.79 14.33
C ASP A 38 -1.89 4.69 13.29
N TYR A 39 -2.82 4.80 12.34
CA TYR A 39 -2.91 3.90 11.20
C TYR A 39 -1.61 3.90 10.38
N ILE A 40 -1.13 5.06 9.94
CA ILE A 40 0.12 5.18 9.16
C ILE A 40 1.28 4.52 9.89
N LYS A 41 1.43 4.79 11.21
CA LYS A 41 2.52 4.20 12.01
C LYS A 41 2.38 2.69 12.16
N LYS A 42 1.18 2.18 12.41
CA LYS A 42 0.91 0.75 12.60
C LYS A 42 1.15 0.00 11.30
N GLU A 43 0.59 0.48 10.19
CA GLU A 43 0.76 -0.15 8.89
C GLU A 43 2.24 -0.18 8.47
N ALA A 44 2.96 0.93 8.61
CA ALA A 44 4.39 0.98 8.32
C ALA A 44 5.20 -0.02 9.16
N LYS A 45 4.93 -0.11 10.47
CA LYS A 45 5.60 -1.11 11.33
C LYS A 45 5.29 -2.54 10.89
N THR A 46 4.04 -2.83 10.58
CA THR A 46 3.59 -4.17 10.17
C THR A 46 4.24 -4.59 8.86
N LEU A 47 4.18 -3.75 7.82
CA LEU A 47 4.71 -4.08 6.49
C LEU A 47 6.24 -4.17 6.47
N PHE A 48 6.94 -3.25 7.14
CA PHE A 48 8.41 -3.32 7.21
C PHE A 48 8.89 -4.54 8.01
N ARG A 49 8.16 -4.95 9.06
CA ARG A 49 8.46 -6.19 9.78
C ARG A 49 8.16 -7.43 8.96
N LYS A 50 7.08 -7.44 8.19
CA LYS A 50 6.72 -8.54 7.29
C LYS A 50 7.81 -8.76 6.24
N ASN A 51 8.36 -7.67 5.69
CA ASN A 51 9.36 -7.73 4.63
C ASN A 51 10.81 -7.82 5.14
N LYS A 52 11.02 -8.02 6.46
CA LYS A 52 12.37 -7.99 7.08
C LYS A 52 13.32 -9.07 6.54
N ASP A 53 12.75 -10.22 6.14
CA ASP A 53 13.49 -11.40 5.70
C ASP A 53 13.62 -11.47 4.15
N VAL A 54 13.13 -10.45 3.43
CA VAL A 54 13.23 -10.38 1.96
C VAL A 54 14.67 -10.09 1.56
N THR A 55 15.29 -11.04 0.86
CA THR A 55 16.70 -10.95 0.44
C THR A 55 16.88 -10.73 -1.06
N ASP A 56 15.90 -11.10 -1.89
CA ASP A 56 15.92 -10.92 -3.34
C ASP A 56 15.91 -9.42 -3.71
N PRO A 57 16.96 -8.91 -4.38
CA PRO A 57 17.01 -7.51 -4.82
C PRO A 57 15.81 -7.06 -5.65
N LYS A 58 15.23 -7.95 -6.47
CA LYS A 58 14.06 -7.61 -7.30
C LYS A 58 12.82 -7.37 -6.45
N LEU A 59 12.58 -8.25 -5.46
CA LEU A 59 11.47 -8.09 -4.53
C LEU A 59 11.64 -6.85 -3.64
N ILE A 60 12.87 -6.58 -3.18
CA ILE A 60 13.13 -5.36 -2.38
C ILE A 60 12.80 -4.11 -3.20
N LYS A 61 13.20 -4.06 -4.47
CA LYS A 61 12.87 -2.94 -5.37
C LYS A 61 11.36 -2.78 -5.54
N GLN A 62 10.62 -3.87 -5.73
CA GLN A 62 9.16 -3.82 -5.81
C GLN A 62 8.51 -3.30 -4.51
N CYS A 63 9.03 -3.68 -3.35
CA CYS A 63 8.55 -3.16 -2.07
C CYS A 63 8.82 -1.67 -1.90
N ILE A 64 9.96 -1.19 -2.39
CA ILE A 64 10.32 0.24 -2.41
C ILE A 64 9.36 1.01 -3.31
N GLU A 65 9.17 0.56 -4.56
CA GLU A 65 8.26 1.17 -5.53
C GLU A 65 6.81 1.19 -5.01
N GLU A 66 6.35 0.10 -4.39
CA GLU A 66 5.04 0.05 -3.74
C GLU A 66 4.93 1.06 -2.61
N CYS A 67 5.95 1.16 -1.75
CA CYS A 67 5.97 2.09 -0.63
C CYS A 67 5.90 3.55 -1.10
N GLU A 68 6.64 3.89 -2.16
CA GLU A 68 6.62 5.23 -2.76
C GLU A 68 5.27 5.58 -3.37
N ALA A 69 4.70 4.66 -4.17
CA ALA A 69 3.39 4.84 -4.77
C ALA A 69 2.29 5.04 -3.70
N ARG A 70 2.35 4.29 -2.60
CA ARG A 70 1.43 4.47 -1.46
C ARG A 70 1.56 5.84 -0.81
N ILE A 71 2.80 6.31 -0.60
CA ILE A 71 3.06 7.63 -0.05
C ILE A 71 2.50 8.72 -0.97
N GLU A 72 2.75 8.61 -2.27
CA GLU A 72 2.30 9.59 -3.26
C GLU A 72 0.77 9.70 -3.30
N ILE A 73 0.09 8.56 -3.35
CA ILE A 73 -1.39 8.51 -3.37
C ILE A 73 -1.97 9.03 -2.05
N GLY A 74 -1.38 8.64 -0.93
CA GLY A 74 -1.82 9.10 0.37
C GLY A 74 -1.73 10.61 0.49
N LEU A 75 -0.61 11.21 0.06
CA LEU A 75 -0.41 12.66 0.07
C LEU A 75 -1.30 13.38 -0.96
N HIS A 76 -1.47 12.82 -2.15
CA HIS A 76 -2.25 13.43 -3.23
C HIS A 76 -3.74 13.54 -2.88
N TYR A 77 -4.32 12.47 -2.31
CA TYR A 77 -5.74 12.45 -1.93
C TYR A 77 -5.98 12.87 -0.48
N ASN A 78 -4.93 13.08 0.31
CA ASN A 78 -4.99 13.29 1.76
C ASN A 78 -5.78 12.19 2.49
N ILE A 79 -5.61 10.93 2.08
CA ILE A 79 -6.26 9.76 2.66
C ILE A 79 -5.19 8.72 2.96
N PRO A 80 -5.00 8.30 4.22
CA PRO A 80 -3.91 7.38 4.57
C PRO A 80 -4.25 5.92 4.28
N TYR A 81 -5.54 5.62 4.06
CA TYR A 81 -6.04 4.28 3.82
C TYR A 81 -5.87 3.89 2.34
N PRO A 82 -5.70 2.58 2.04
CA PRO A 82 -5.67 2.12 0.66
C PRO A 82 -7.02 2.39 0.00
N ARG A 83 -6.97 3.04 -1.16
CA ARG A 83 -8.19 3.36 -1.91
C ARG A 83 -8.79 2.06 -2.48
N PRO A 84 -10.07 1.72 -2.18
CA PRO A 84 -10.74 0.59 -2.80
C PRO A 84 -10.84 0.75 -4.32
N ILE A 85 -10.58 -0.33 -5.06
CA ILE A 85 -10.82 -0.34 -6.51
C ILE A 85 -12.34 -0.50 -6.71
N HIS A 86 -13.02 0.57 -7.13
CA HIS A 86 -14.45 0.54 -7.44
C HIS A 86 -14.68 -0.21 -8.76
N LEU A 87 -14.71 -1.53 -8.69
CA LEU A 87 -15.03 -2.37 -9.83
C LEU A 87 -16.47 -2.87 -9.66
N PRO A 88 -17.39 -2.56 -10.58
CA PRO A 88 -18.78 -2.94 -10.42
C PRO A 88 -18.90 -4.47 -10.34
N PRO A 89 -19.53 -5.02 -9.28
CA PRO A 89 -19.77 -6.45 -9.16
C PRO A 89 -20.69 -6.96 -10.27
N MET A 90 -21.54 -6.09 -10.83
CA MET A 90 -22.44 -6.40 -11.96
C MET A 90 -21.75 -6.41 -13.33
N GLY A 91 -20.48 -5.99 -13.45
CA GLY A 91 -19.67 -6.16 -14.66
C GLY A 91 -19.04 -7.56 -14.78
N LEU A 92 -19.38 -8.46 -13.85
CA LEU A 92 -18.91 -9.83 -13.83
C LEU A 92 -19.73 -10.69 -14.80
N ALA A 93 -19.05 -11.42 -15.68
CA ALA A 93 -19.67 -12.57 -16.33
C ALA A 93 -20.19 -13.53 -15.25
N HIS A 94 -21.27 -14.28 -15.54
CA HIS A 94 -21.84 -15.28 -14.63
C HIS A 94 -20.74 -16.09 -13.93
N LYS A 95 -20.85 -16.29 -12.60
CA LYS A 95 -19.82 -16.84 -11.68
C LYS A 95 -19.26 -18.23 -12.07
N ARG A 96 -19.70 -18.82 -13.17
CA ARG A 96 -19.27 -20.12 -13.70
C ARG A 96 -18.99 -19.97 -15.20
N GLY A 97 -17.72 -20.01 -15.61
CA GLY A 97 -17.32 -20.02 -17.01
C GLY A 97 -15.86 -19.63 -17.26
N ARG A 98 -15.33 -19.97 -18.44
CA ARG A 98 -13.96 -19.56 -18.88
C ARG A 98 -13.79 -18.03 -18.94
N THR A 99 -14.87 -17.30 -19.21
CA THR A 99 -14.89 -15.83 -19.24
C THR A 99 -14.63 -15.22 -17.86
N PHE A 100 -15.11 -15.85 -16.79
CA PHE A 100 -14.85 -15.43 -15.41
C PHE A 100 -13.36 -15.56 -15.04
N GLN A 101 -12.73 -16.71 -15.33
CA GLN A 101 -11.30 -16.93 -15.05
C GLN A 101 -10.40 -15.93 -15.79
N GLN A 102 -10.72 -15.63 -17.05
CA GLN A 102 -9.99 -14.66 -17.85
C GLN A 102 -10.14 -13.24 -17.26
N GLN A 103 -11.35 -12.86 -16.85
CA GLN A 103 -11.61 -11.57 -16.21
C GLN A 103 -10.90 -11.44 -14.85
N GLU A 104 -10.86 -12.50 -14.03
CA GLU A 104 -10.08 -12.52 -12.79
C GLU A 104 -8.58 -12.37 -13.04
N LYS A 105 -8.04 -13.05 -14.07
CA LYS A 105 -6.62 -12.91 -14.43
C LYS A 105 -6.29 -11.48 -14.85
N LEU A 106 -7.10 -10.87 -15.71
CA LEU A 106 -6.94 -9.47 -16.13
C LEU A 106 -7.01 -8.52 -14.93
N ARG A 107 -7.89 -8.79 -13.96
CA ARG A 107 -7.98 -8.02 -12.72
C ARG A 107 -6.71 -8.13 -11.88
N LYS A 108 -6.18 -9.33 -11.67
CA LYS A 108 -4.91 -9.53 -10.94
C LYS A 108 -3.77 -8.75 -11.59
N ILE A 109 -3.72 -8.70 -12.91
CA ILE A 109 -2.71 -7.96 -13.68
C ILE A 109 -2.92 -6.45 -13.59
N SER A 110 -4.18 -6.00 -13.59
CA SER A 110 -4.55 -4.58 -13.58
C SER A 110 -4.56 -3.96 -12.17
N LYS A 111 -4.19 -4.72 -11.13
CA LYS A 111 -4.10 -4.17 -9.78
C LYS A 111 -2.97 -3.14 -9.73
N PRO A 112 -3.23 -1.95 -9.18
CA PRO A 112 -2.19 -0.96 -9.07
C PRO A 112 -1.16 -1.38 -8.04
N ILE A 113 0.09 -0.94 -8.25
CA ILE A 113 1.27 -1.37 -7.50
C ILE A 113 1.10 -1.13 -6.00
N TYR A 114 0.46 -0.04 -5.60
CA TYR A 114 0.25 0.36 -4.20
C TYR A 114 -0.71 -0.55 -3.41
N LEU A 115 -1.40 -1.51 -4.02
CA LEU A 115 -2.32 -2.43 -3.33
C LEU A 115 -1.75 -3.83 -3.11
N LYS A 116 -0.56 -4.14 -3.62
CA LYS A 116 0.00 -5.49 -3.62
C LYS A 116 0.12 -6.10 -2.23
N SER A 117 0.61 -5.34 -1.24
CA SER A 117 0.77 -5.81 0.14
C SER A 117 -0.55 -5.86 0.95
N HIS A 118 -1.69 -5.38 0.41
CA HIS A 118 -2.98 -5.36 1.13
C HIS A 118 -3.81 -6.64 0.92
N ASP A 119 -3.64 -7.31 -0.23
CA ASP A 119 -4.30 -8.60 -0.51
C ASP A 119 -3.82 -9.74 0.39
N GLU A 120 -2.61 -9.63 0.96
CA GLU A 120 -2.02 -10.65 1.82
C GLU A 120 -2.38 -10.49 3.32
N ILE A 121 -3.25 -9.52 3.65
CA ILE A 121 -3.67 -9.20 5.03
C ILE A 121 -5.12 -9.67 5.30
N SER A 122 -5.79 -10.28 4.31
CA SER A 122 -7.18 -10.81 4.43
C SER A 122 -7.24 -12.27 4.84
#